data_AF-A0A7J7JIM1-F1
#
_entry.id   AF-A0A7J7JIM1-F1
#
_cell.length_a   1.000
_cell.length_b   1.000
_cell.length_c   1.000
_cell.angle_alpha   90.00
_cell.angle_beta   90.00
_cell.angle_gamma   90.00
#
_symmetry.space_group_name_H-M   'P 1'
#
loop_
_entity.id
_entity.type
_entity.pdbx_description
1 polymer ?
#
loop_
_entity_poly.entity_id
_entity_poly.type
_entity_poly.pdbx_seq_one_letter_code
_entity_poly.pdbx_strand_id
1 'polypeptide(L)' 'MIVDENLPRNQWTIGIITEVKLGSDDRVRNVKVKLANAGIDNKGKQIFNSATIDRPIQKVVLLQKAEK' A
#
# COMPACT_ATOMS: atom_id res chain seq x y z
N MET A 1 -2.23 7.59 3.47
CA MET A 1 -2.54 7.48 2.04
C MET A 1 -1.22 7.64 1.28
N ILE A 2 -0.92 6.79 0.31
CA ILE A 2 0.23 7.05 -0.60
C ILE A 2 -0.29 8.06 -1.61
N VAL A 3 0.10 9.30 -1.41
CA VAL A 3 -0.36 10.43 -2.22
C VAL A 3 0.79 10.77 -3.16
N ASP A 4 0.53 10.73 -4.45
CA ASP A 4 1.39 11.37 -5.44
C ASP A 4 0.64 12.61 -5.94
N GLU A 5 1.07 13.78 -5.49
CA GLU A 5 0.41 15.05 -5.85
C GLU A 5 0.54 15.38 -7.34
N ASN A 6 1.46 14.71 -8.06
CA ASN A 6 1.67 14.90 -9.49
C ASN A 6 0.75 14.02 -10.34
N LEU A 7 0.02 13.08 -9.74
CA LEU A 7 -0.90 12.19 -10.45
C LEU A 7 -2.35 12.48 -10.07
N PRO A 8 -3.29 12.36 -11.03
CA PRO A 8 -4.71 12.41 -10.71
C PRO A 8 -5.08 11.24 -9.78
N ARG A 9 -6.06 11.47 -8.90
CA ARG A 9 -6.42 10.53 -7.82
C ARG A 9 -6.76 9.12 -8.29
N ASN A 10 -7.31 8.98 -9.50
CA ASN A 10 -7.65 7.68 -10.10
C ASN A 10 -6.43 6.87 -10.57
N GLN A 11 -5.26 7.50 -10.65
CA GLN A 11 -4.00 6.87 -11.04
C GLN A 11 -3.07 6.61 -9.86
N TRP A 12 -3.50 6.94 -8.63
CA TRP A 12 -2.68 6.70 -7.47
C TRP A 12 -2.45 5.21 -7.24
N THR A 13 -1.20 4.87 -6.97
CA THR A 13 -0.80 3.49 -6.69
C THR A 13 -1.49 2.97 -5.44
N ILE A 14 -2.24 1.89 -5.61
CA ILE A 14 -2.85 1.15 -4.51
C ILE A 14 -1.81 0.14 -4.00
N GLY A 15 -1.80 -0.14 -2.71
CA GLY A 15 -0.94 -1.14 -2.11
C GLY A 15 -1.65 -1.98 -1.06
N ILE A 16 -1.13 -3.17 -0.81
CA ILE A 16 -1.62 -4.11 0.21
C ILE A 16 -0.56 -4.20 1.30
N ILE A 17 -1.00 -4.17 2.56
CA ILE A 17 -0.11 -4.39 3.71
C ILE A 17 0.31 -5.86 3.71
N THR A 18 1.61 -6.13 3.69
CA THR A 18 2.17 -7.48 3.74
C THR A 18 2.77 -7.82 5.09
N GLU A 19 3.19 -6.81 5.85
CA GLU A 19 3.84 -7.00 7.15
C GLU A 19 3.54 -5.81 8.07
N VAL A 20 3.43 -6.10 9.37
CA VAL A 20 3.22 -5.12 10.43
C VAL A 20 4.42 -5.15 11.36
N LYS A 21 4.95 -3.98 11.71
CA LYS A 21 6.00 -3.81 12.71
C LYS A 21 5.42 -3.08 13.93
N LEU A 22 5.49 -3.76 15.07
CA LEU A 22 5.03 -3.25 16.36
C LEU A 22 6.09 -2.34 16.98
N GLY A 23 5.63 -1.33 17.72
CA GLY A 23 6.44 -0.50 18.59
C GLY A 23 6.59 -1.13 19.98
N SER A 24 7.34 -0.46 20.86
CA SER A 24 7.55 -0.88 22.25
C SER A 24 6.27 -0.87 23.10
N ASP A 25 5.22 -0.17 22.66
CA ASP A 25 3.90 -0.14 23.29
C ASP A 25 2.94 -1.21 22.74
N ASP A 26 3.46 -2.20 22.01
CA ASP A 26 2.70 -3.27 21.34
C ASP A 26 1.69 -2.75 20.30
N ARG A 27 1.84 -1.48 19.88
CA ARG A 27 1.01 -0.88 18.84
C ARG A 27 1.72 -0.89 17.49
N VAL A 28 0.93 -0.99 16.44
CA VAL A 28 1.39 -0.93 15.04
C VAL A 28 1.98 0.48 14.80
N ARG A 29 3.28 0.58 14.47
CA ARG A 29 3.97 1.88 14.18
C ARG A 29 4.49 1.99 12.75
N ASN A 30 4.81 0.85 12.15
CA ASN A 30 5.26 0.77 10.76
C ASN A 30 4.60 -0.41 10.07
N VAL A 31 4.40 -0.29 8.76
CA VAL A 31 3.90 -1.36 7.91
C VAL A 31 4.73 -1.46 6.64
N LYS A 32 4.90 -2.69 6.16
CA LYS A 32 5.46 -2.95 4.84
C LYS A 32 4.31 -3.09 3.86
N VAL A 33 4.33 -2.27 2.82
CA VAL A 33 3.27 -2.18 1.81
C VAL A 33 3.82 -2.64 0.48
N LYS A 34 3.18 -3.64 -0.11
CA LYS A 34 3.42 -4.06 -1.49
C LYS A 34 2.53 -3.24 -2.41
N LEU A 35 3.15 -2.47 -3.28
CA LEU A 35 2.48 -1.63 -4.26
C LEU A 35 2.05 -2.46 -5.46
N ALA A 36 0.82 -2.26 -5.91
CA ALA A 36 0.33 -2.76 -7.18
C ALA A 36 0.52 -1.67 -8.23
N ASN A 37 1.72 -1.61 -8.83
CA ASN A 37 1.90 -0.82 -10.04
C ASN A 37 1.53 -1.68 -11.25
N ALA A 38 0.37 -1.39 -11.83
CA ALA A 38 0.00 -1.88 -13.15
C ALA A 38 0.58 -0.91 -14.19
N GLY A 39 1.77 -1.22 -14.70
CA GLY A 39 2.33 -0.56 -15.89
C GLY A 39 1.93 -1.32 -17.15
N ILE A 40 2.20 -0.74 -18.32
CA ILE A 40 2.10 -1.42 -19.61
C ILE A 40 3.49 -1.36 -20.25
N ASP A 41 4.01 -2.49 -20.70
CA ASP A 41 5.27 -2.61 -21.42
C ASP A 41 5.18 -1.93 -22.80
N ASN A 42 6.32 -1.66 -23.43
CA ASN A 42 6.42 -1.16 -24.80
C ASN A 42 5.75 -2.09 -25.84
N LYS A 43 5.40 -3.33 -25.44
CA LYS A 43 4.67 -4.32 -26.22
C LYS A 43 3.17 -4.39 -25.90
N GLY A 44 2.63 -3.46 -25.11
CA GLY A 44 1.22 -3.45 -24.70
C GLY A 44 0.88 -4.49 -23.62
N LYS A 45 1.86 -5.20 -23.06
CA LYS A 45 1.63 -6.21 -22.02
C LYS A 45 1.57 -5.54 -20.64
N GLN A 46 0.58 -5.89 -19.84
CA GLN A 46 0.49 -5.42 -18.46
C GLN A 46 1.70 -5.94 -17.65
N ILE A 47 2.48 -5.01 -17.10
CA ILE A 47 3.60 -5.32 -16.21
C ILE A 47 3.14 -5.06 -14.78
N PHE A 48 3.27 -6.08 -13.94
CA PHE A 48 3.06 -5.96 -12.50
C PHE A 48 4.41 -5.82 -11.81
N ASN A 49 4.92 -4.59 -11.74
CA ASN A 49 6.12 -4.31 -10.95
C ASN A 49 5.69 -4.06 -9.51
N SER A 50 5.80 -5.09 -8.67
CA SER A 50 5.49 -4.93 -7.26
C SER A 50 6.71 -4.43 -6.49
N ALA A 51 6.71 -3.12 -6.20
CA ALA A 51 7.66 -2.54 -5.26
C ALA A 51 7.13 -2.73 -3.83
N THR A 52 8.04 -2.96 -2.89
CA THR A 52 7.71 -3.08 -1.47
C THR A 52 8.34 -1.91 -0.73
N ILE A 53 7.53 -1.16 0.02
CA ILE A 53 7.99 0.03 0.75
C ILE A 53 7.66 -0.09 2.24
N ASP A 54 8.51 0.46 3.09
CA ASP A 54 8.22 0.65 4.52
C ASP A 54 7.55 2.02 4.73
N ARG A 55 6.45 2.05 5.48
CA ARG A 55 5.73 3.29 5.80
C ARG A 55 5.35 3.39 7.28
N PRO A 56 5.61 4.55 7.92
CA PRO A 56 5.02 4.85 9.21
C PRO A 56 3.53 5.08 9.08
N ILE A 57 2.79 4.65 10.09
CA ILE A 57 1.33 4.73 10.11
C ILE A 57 0.92 5.98 10.85
N GLN A 58 0.34 6.91 10.12
CA GLN A 58 -0.27 8.11 10.70
C GLN A 58 -1.67 7.83 11.28
N LYS A 59 -2.39 6.83 10.73
CA LYS A 59 -3.73 6.43 11.18
C LYS A 59 -3.91 4.93 10.95
N VAL A 60 -4.29 4.21 12.01
CA VAL A 60 -4.62 2.78 11.96
C VAL A 60 -6.11 2.64 11.67
N VAL A 61 -6.48 1.84 10.68
CA VAL A 61 -7.87 1.49 10.40
C VAL A 61 -8.00 -0.02 10.54
N LEU A 62 -8.76 -0.47 11.55
CA LEU A 62 -9.06 -1.88 11.75
C LEU A 62 -10.14 -2.29 10.75
N LEU A 63 -9.80 -3.17 9.82
CA LEU A 63 -10.80 -3.81 8.96
C LEU A 63 -11.37 -5.02 9.71
N GLN A 64 -12.55 -4.86 10.29
CA GLN A 64 -13.29 -5.95 10.90
C GLN A 64 -14.09 -6.67 9.82
N LYS A 65 -14.09 -8.01 9.86
CA LYS A 65 -14.91 -8.83 8.97
C LYS A 65 -16.39 -8.49 9.24
N ALA A 66 -17.15 -8.21 8.19
CA ALA A 66 -18.59 -7.99 8.33
C ALA A 66 -19.25 -9.26 8.89
N GLU A 67 -19.98 -9.12 9.99
CA GLU A 67 -20.89 -10.17 10.45
C GLU A 67 -22.06 -10.25 9.46
N LYS A 68 -22.51 -11.49 9.24
CA LYS A 68 -23.41 -11.87 8.17
C LYS A 68 -24.86 -11.73 8.58
#